data_AF-A0A5Q2N0P8-F1
#
_entry.id   AF-A0A5Q2N0P8-F1
#
_cell.length_a   1.000
_cell.length_b   1.000
_cell.length_c   1.000
_cell.angle_alpha   90.00
_cell.angle_beta   90.00
_cell.angle_gamma   90.00
#
_symmetry.space_group_name_H-M   'P 1'
#
loop_
_entity.id
_entity.type
_entity.pdbx_description
1 polymer ?
#
loop_
_entity_poly.entity_id
_entity_poly.type
_entity_poly.pdbx_seq_one_letter_code
_entity_poly.pdbx_strand_id
1 'polypeptide(L)'
;MKATESVDISHDAIVGVLLTKRNIRYLKKGLANKRILLLHQANKKAKTTMYFFSIDNIRLRHLTIEGFYYDDESKRWLSKSFPFPTVLYKRGGVFKSEKKNIVALSKS
;
A
#
# COMPACT_ATOMS: atom_id res chain seq x y z
N MET A 1 -42.04 6.76 15.76
CA MET A 1 -40.96 7.45 15.01
C MET A 1 -39.68 6.64 15.20
N LYS A 2 -39.19 5.95 14.17
CA LYS A 2 -37.90 5.24 14.24
C LYS A 2 -36.80 6.23 13.86
N ALA A 3 -35.82 6.41 14.74
CA ALA A 3 -34.63 7.18 14.44
C ALA A 3 -33.91 6.56 13.25
N THR A 4 -33.68 7.35 12.21
CA THR A 4 -32.83 6.99 11.08
C THR A 4 -31.39 7.00 11.58
N GLU A 5 -30.78 5.82 11.73
CA GLU A 5 -29.34 5.70 11.93
C GLU A 5 -28.64 6.31 10.71
N SER A 6 -27.89 7.38 10.94
CA SER A 6 -26.94 7.90 9.96
C SER A 6 -25.83 6.87 9.80
N VAL A 7 -25.83 6.15 8.68
CA VAL A 7 -24.69 5.33 8.27
C VAL A 7 -23.53 6.29 8.01
N ASP A 8 -22.60 6.36 8.95
CA ASP A 8 -21.34 7.08 8.82
C ASP A 8 -20.51 6.33 7.77
N ILE A 9 -20.61 6.74 6.50
CA ILE A 9 -19.82 6.15 5.42
C ILE A 9 -18.39 6.70 5.55
N SER A 10 -17.63 6.20 6.53
CA SER A 10 -16.19 6.43 6.58
C SER A 10 -15.58 5.71 5.37
N HIS A 11 -15.29 6.48 4.31
CA HIS A 11 -14.43 5.99 3.24
C HIS A 11 -13.01 5.98 3.82
N ASP A 12 -12.68 4.98 4.63
CA ASP A 12 -11.33 4.75 5.14
C ASP A 12 -10.41 4.59 3.94
N ALA A 13 -9.72 5.67 3.58
CA ALA A 13 -8.90 5.68 2.39
C ALA A 13 -7.84 4.56 2.48
N ILE A 14 -7.81 3.69 1.46
CA ILE A 14 -6.81 2.64 1.36
C ILE A 14 -5.70 3.17 0.47
N VAL A 15 -4.57 3.52 1.09
CA VAL A 15 -3.41 4.11 0.44
C VAL A 15 -2.38 3.04 0.11
N GLY A 16 -2.27 2.71 -1.17
CA GLY A 16 -1.23 1.82 -1.67
C GLY A 16 -0.01 2.62 -2.11
N VAL A 17 1.12 2.45 -1.44
CA VAL A 17 2.38 3.12 -1.79
C VAL A 17 3.21 2.22 -2.69
N LEU A 18 3.29 2.59 -3.97
CA LEU A 18 4.06 1.85 -4.96
C LEU A 18 5.56 2.17 -4.84
N LEU A 19 6.33 1.12 -4.55
CA LEU A 19 7.78 1.12 -4.40
C LEU A 19 8.45 0.21 -5.45
N THR A 20 9.77 0.36 -5.57
CA THR A 20 10.59 -0.57 -6.36
C THR A 20 10.76 -1.90 -5.63
N LYS A 21 11.01 -2.98 -6.38
CA LYS A 21 11.34 -4.30 -5.82
C LYS A 21 12.50 -4.25 -4.81
N ARG A 22 13.50 -3.38 -5.04
CA ARG A 22 14.64 -3.17 -4.13
C ARG A 22 14.18 -2.68 -2.76
N ASN A 23 13.29 -1.69 -2.72
CA ASN A 23 12.77 -1.16 -1.46
C ASN A 23 11.92 -2.21 -0.72
N ILE A 24 11.10 -2.99 -1.42
CA ILE A 24 10.36 -4.10 -0.79
C ILE A 24 11.30 -5.13 -0.16
N ARG A 25 12.39 -5.51 -0.85
CA ARG A 25 13.41 -6.39 -0.25
C ARG A 25 14.05 -5.79 1.00
N TYR A 26 14.26 -4.48 1.05
CA TYR A 26 14.77 -3.81 2.24
C TYR A 26 13.76 -3.77 3.39
N LEU A 27 12.46 -3.59 3.10
CA LEU A 27 11.42 -3.72 4.13
C LEU A 27 11.41 -5.11 4.77
N LYS A 28 11.48 -6.17 3.94
CA LYS A 28 11.58 -7.56 4.43
C LYS A 28 12.78 -7.81 5.34
N LYS A 29 13.86 -7.03 5.19
CA LYS A 29 15.08 -7.12 6.00
C LYS A 29 15.09 -6.16 7.20
N GLY A 30 14.02 -5.39 7.42
CA GLY A 30 13.98 -4.35 8.46
C GLY A 30 14.80 -3.10 8.13
N LEU A 31 15.30 -2.96 6.90
CA LEU A 31 16.21 -1.89 6.47
C LEU A 31 15.47 -0.77 5.73
N ALA A 32 14.29 -0.38 6.23
CA ALA A 32 13.50 0.68 5.62
C ALA A 32 14.28 2.00 5.59
N ASN A 33 14.24 2.71 4.45
CA ASN A 33 14.85 4.02 4.37
C ASN A 33 14.01 5.07 5.12
N LYS A 34 14.65 6.20 5.48
CA LYS A 34 14.03 7.31 6.22
C LYS A 34 12.70 7.79 5.61
N ARG A 35 12.58 7.80 4.27
CA ARG A 35 11.37 8.26 3.59
C ARG A 35 10.18 7.33 3.82
N ILE A 36 10.40 6.02 3.90
CA ILE A 36 9.34 5.05 4.19
C ILE A 36 8.90 5.18 5.65
N LEU A 37 9.86 5.36 6.58
CA LEU A 37 9.56 5.60 7.99
C LEU A 37 8.74 6.87 8.21
N LEU A 38 9.07 7.96 7.51
CA LEU A 38 8.30 9.20 7.55
C LEU A 38 6.87 9.02 7.01
N LEU A 39 6.66 8.17 6.01
CA LEU A 39 5.32 7.86 5.50
C LEU A 39 4.50 7.08 6.53
N HIS A 40 5.09 6.09 7.20
CA HIS A 40 4.45 5.42 8.34
C HIS A 40 4.05 6.41 9.42
N GLN A 41 4.95 7.31 9.82
CA GLN A 41 4.68 8.35 10.82
C GLN A 41 3.58 9.32 10.39
N ALA A 42 3.54 9.71 9.11
CA ALA A 42 2.46 10.52 8.57
C ALA A 42 1.12 9.75 8.59
N ASN A 43 1.15 8.45 8.25
CA ASN A 43 -0.02 7.60 8.28
C ASN A 43 -0.64 7.48 9.67
N LYS A 44 0.19 7.44 10.74
CA LYS A 44 -0.31 7.46 12.12
C LYS A 44 -1.20 8.67 12.44
N LYS A 45 -0.90 9.83 11.83
CA LYS A 45 -1.71 11.04 11.99
C LYS A 45 -2.95 11.02 11.11
N ALA A 46 -2.81 10.53 9.87
CA ALA A 46 -3.90 10.45 8.92
C ALA A 46 -4.92 9.33 9.24
N LYS A 47 -4.51 8.33 10.03
CA LYS A 47 -5.31 7.17 10.42
C LYS A 47 -5.90 6.41 9.22
N THR A 48 -5.15 6.34 8.12
CA THR A 48 -5.57 5.60 6.91
C THR A 48 -5.03 4.19 6.88
N THR A 49 -5.65 3.32 6.07
CA THR A 49 -5.09 2.00 5.79
C THR A 49 -3.99 2.15 4.74
N MET A 50 -2.73 2.14 5.18
CA MET A 50 -1.59 2.29 4.29
C MET A 50 -0.77 0.99 4.21
N TYR A 51 -0.40 0.59 2.99
CA TYR A 51 0.56 -0.49 2.77
C TYR A 51 1.51 -0.17 1.62
N PHE A 52 2.69 -0.75 1.67
CA PHE A 52 3.73 -0.60 0.67
C PHE A 52 3.78 -1.85 -0.20
N PHE A 53 3.94 -1.70 -1.52
CA PHE A 53 4.03 -2.85 -2.43
C PHE A 53 4.86 -2.52 -3.66
N SER A 54 5.23 -3.54 -4.43
CA SER A 54 5.79 -3.41 -5.78
C SER A 54 4.89 -4.12 -6.79
N ILE A 55 5.10 -3.90 -8.09
CA ILE A 55 4.29 -4.55 -9.14
C ILE A 55 4.31 -6.07 -9.00
N ASP A 56 5.45 -6.65 -8.64
CA ASP A 56 5.63 -8.09 -8.41
C ASP A 56 4.72 -8.65 -7.28
N ASN A 57 4.12 -7.79 -6.45
CA ASN A 57 3.24 -8.20 -5.36
C ASN A 57 1.75 -8.25 -5.75
N ILE A 58 1.40 -7.85 -6.98
CA ILE A 58 0.02 -7.82 -7.46
C ILE A 58 -0.41 -9.23 -7.89
N ARG A 59 -1.48 -9.74 -7.30
CA ARG A 59 -2.09 -11.05 -7.61
C ARG A 59 -3.39 -10.85 -8.37
N LEU A 60 -3.28 -10.64 -9.70
CA LEU A 60 -4.41 -10.29 -10.57
C LEU A 60 -5.56 -11.31 -10.51
N ARG A 61 -5.28 -12.62 -10.46
CA ARG A 61 -6.32 -13.66 -10.37
C ARG A 61 -7.23 -13.50 -9.15
N HIS A 62 -6.69 -12.98 -8.05
CA HIS A 62 -7.42 -12.86 -6.78
C HIS A 62 -7.79 -11.42 -6.44
N LEU A 63 -7.49 -10.47 -7.33
CA LEU A 63 -7.63 -9.04 -7.11
C LEU A 63 -7.09 -8.58 -5.74
N THR A 64 -5.93 -9.11 -5.36
CA THR A 64 -5.25 -8.77 -4.09
C THR A 64 -3.81 -8.34 -4.32
N ILE A 65 -3.27 -7.64 -3.32
CA ILE A 65 -1.88 -7.19 -3.30
C ILE A 65 -1.23 -7.71 -2.02
N GLU A 66 -0.07 -8.35 -2.14
CA GLU A 66 0.78 -8.64 -0.97
C GLU A 66 1.44 -7.33 -0.51
N GLY A 67 0.81 -6.69 0.47
CA GLY A 67 1.25 -5.40 1.01
C GLY A 67 2.10 -5.56 2.26
N PHE A 68 3.00 -4.60 2.46
CA PHE A 68 3.86 -4.50 3.63
C PHE A 68 3.42 -3.34 4.50
N TYR A 69 3.36 -3.55 5.82
CA TYR A 69 3.02 -2.52 6.78
C TYR A 69 3.95 -2.62 7.99
N TYR A 70 4.14 -1.53 8.69
CA TYR A 70 4.91 -1.55 9.93
C TYR A 70 3.97 -1.85 11.08
N ASP A 71 4.24 -2.94 11.78
CA ASP A 71 3.55 -3.29 13.00
C ASP A 71 4.26 -2.64 14.19
N ASP A 72 3.56 -1.73 14.86
CA ASP A 72 4.14 -0.95 15.97
C ASP A 72 4.34 -1.79 17.24
N GLU A 73 3.55 -2.86 17.42
CA GLU A 73 3.67 -3.76 18.57
C GLU A 73 4.92 -4.62 18.47
N SER A 74 5.10 -5.35 17.37
CA SER A 74 6.30 -6.17 17.16
C SER A 74 7.51 -5.39 16.66
N LYS A 75 7.35 -4.10 16.35
CA LYS A 75 8.39 -3.20 15.79
C LYS A 75 9.04 -3.75 14.52
N ARG A 76 8.25 -4.38 13.65
CA ARG A 76 8.73 -5.03 12.43
C ARG A 76 7.83 -4.73 11.24
N TRP A 77 8.42 -4.84 10.06
CA TRP A 77 7.67 -4.88 8.80
C TRP A 77 7.04 -6.25 8.64
N LEU A 78 5.71 -6.29 8.61
CA LEU A 78 4.92 -7.47 8.34
C LEU A 78 4.29 -7.39 6.95
N SER A 79 3.82 -8.52 6.44
CA SER A 79 3.05 -8.58 5.20
C SER A 79 1.74 -9.31 5.38
N LYS A 80 0.74 -8.90 4.61
CA LYS A 80 -0.53 -9.61 4.45
C LYS A 80 -1.16 -9.27 3.09
N SER A 81 -2.23 -9.96 2.74
CA SER A 81 -3.03 -9.62 1.57
C SER A 81 -3.90 -8.40 1.85
N PHE A 82 -3.91 -7.45 0.92
CA PHE A 82 -4.76 -6.27 0.92
C PHE A 82 -5.60 -6.22 -0.37
N PRO A 83 -6.77 -5.54 -0.34
CA PRO A 83 -7.49 -5.20 -1.56
C PRO A 83 -6.73 -4.14 -2.37
N PHE A 84 -7.14 -3.91 -3.61
CA PHE A 84 -6.64 -2.79 -4.40
C PHE A 84 -6.87 -1.45 -3.68
N PRO A 85 -5.92 -0.51 -3.75
CA PRO A 85 -6.02 0.73 -3.03
C PRO A 85 -6.99 1.68 -3.73
N THR A 86 -7.73 2.48 -2.95
CA THR A 86 -8.53 3.58 -3.49
C THR A 86 -7.64 4.76 -3.88
N VAL A 87 -6.46 4.89 -3.25
CA VAL A 87 -5.45 5.92 -3.55
C VAL A 87 -4.11 5.26 -3.83
N LEU A 88 -3.60 5.42 -5.05
CA LEU A 88 -2.28 4.94 -5.45
C LEU A 88 -1.23 6.04 -5.29
N TYR A 89 -0.33 5.90 -4.31
CA TYR A 89 0.79 6.81 -4.15
C TYR A 89 2.06 6.27 -4.79
N LYS A 90 2.41 6.81 -5.96
CA LYS A 90 3.61 6.42 -6.70
C LYS A 90 4.88 7.09 -6.13
N ARG A 91 5.73 6.31 -5.45
CA ARG A 91 6.97 6.80 -4.82
C ARG A 91 8.26 6.15 -5.33
N GLY A 92 8.15 5.11 -6.16
CA GLY A 92 9.25 4.52 -6.90
C GLY A 92 9.21 4.86 -8.39
N GLY A 93 10.39 4.94 -9.01
CA GLY A 93 10.49 4.82 -10.46
C GLY A 93 10.30 3.35 -10.84
N VAL A 94 9.26 3.05 -11.62
CA VAL A 94 9.25 1.84 -12.44
C VAL A 94 10.46 1.88 -13.33
N PHE A 95 11.29 0.83 -13.32
CA PHE A 95 12.37 0.75 -14.31
C PHE A 95 11.76 0.74 -15.71
N LYS A 96 12.47 1.24 -16.74
CA LYS A 96 11.97 1.31 -18.13
C LYS A 96 11.38 -0.02 -18.62
N SER A 97 11.87 -1.16 -18.11
CA SER A 97 11.38 -2.51 -18.41
C SER A 97 9.99 -2.83 -17.85
N GLU A 98 9.55 -2.15 -16.78
CA GLU A 98 8.27 -2.40 -16.10
C GLU A 98 7.12 -1.52 -16.66
N LYS A 99 7.43 -0.53 -17.52
CA LYS A 99 6.43 0.35 -18.16
C LYS A 99 5.35 -0.42 -18.94
N LYS A 100 5.71 -1.54 -19.57
CA LYS A 100 4.76 -2.33 -20.38
C LYS A 100 3.58 -2.86 -19.57
N ASN A 101 3.80 -3.20 -18.29
CA ASN A 101 2.78 -3.76 -17.42
C ASN A 101 1.87 -2.70 -16.79
N ILE A 102 2.37 -1.47 -16.57
CA ILE A 102 1.54 -0.37 -16.06
C ILE A 102 0.55 0.12 -17.12
N VAL A 103 0.97 0.23 -18.38
CA VAL A 103 0.08 0.69 -19.47
C VAL A 103 -1.10 -0.28 -19.69
N ALA A 104 -0.90 -1.57 -19.43
CA ALA A 104 -1.96 -2.57 -19.50
C ALA A 104 -3.00 -2.42 -18.37
N LEU A 105 -2.62 -1.88 -17.21
CA LEU A 105 -3.51 -1.65 -16.07
C LEU A 105 -4.35 -0.37 -16.20
N SER A 106 -3.96 0.56 -17.08
CA SER A 106 -4.69 1.82 -17.33
C SER A 106 -5.68 1.74 -18.50
N LYS A 107 -5.75 0.60 -19.20
CA LYS A 107 -6.54 0.41 -20.44
C LYS A 107 -7.64 -0.64 -20.32
N SER A 108 -7.93 -1.11 -19.10
CA SER A 108 -8.98 -2.09 -18.78
C SER A 108 -9.95 -1.48 -17.80
#